data_AF-A0AAJ0CBA3-F1
#
_entry.id   AF-A0AAJ0CBA3-F1
#
_cell.length_a   1.000
_cell.length_b   1.000
_cell.length_c   1.000
_cell.angle_alpha   90.00
_cell.angle_beta   90.00
_cell.angle_gamma   90.00
#
_symmetry.space_group_name_H-M   'P 1'
#
loop_
_entity.id
_entity.type
_entity.pdbx_description
1 polymer ?
#
loop_
_entity_poly.entity_id
_entity_poly.type
_entity_poly.pdbx_seq_one_letter_code
_entity_poly.pdbx_strand_id
1 'polypeptide(L)'
;MIQIQSLVSNTECPPESEEWLGIIRNNLFEGEGYSLYVAVFITKCTHVQATILSLLRRRDFVAAEGQYESMVEQLTAADDELQNYANTKSDYNEKFDIYMRNLYCSAIIKGYSYLLLLANFLTHHASSRVPLHQLRSERAQFVKMVRVAAQSILDSIPVALGPLKTGKDKSPRVLFDSIKMVWPLTAVYLVGPTLPEQKNQAEIALTFIGKVVGVRQALNTYPGKMPLPLEARVPLDLMPGEASSPASSK
;
A
#
# COMPACT_ATOMS: atom_id res chain seq x y z
N MET A 1 14.13 -7.88 0.49
CA MET A 1 13.43 -8.16 1.76
C MET A 1 12.19 -8.97 1.43
N ILE A 2 12.01 -10.13 2.08
CA ILE A 2 10.94 -11.09 1.75
C ILE A 2 9.54 -10.48 1.93
N GLN A 3 9.39 -9.59 2.90
CA GLN A 3 8.19 -8.82 3.16
C GLN A 3 7.76 -7.97 1.96
N ILE A 4 8.71 -7.32 1.28
CA ILE A 4 8.42 -6.50 0.09
C ILE A 4 7.99 -7.40 -1.07
N GLN A 5 8.63 -8.55 -1.25
CA GLN A 5 8.26 -9.50 -2.30
C GLN A 5 6.85 -10.04 -2.05
N SER A 6 6.53 -10.48 -0.83
CA SER A 6 5.19 -10.92 -0.44
C SER A 6 4.15 -9.81 -0.63
N LEU A 7 4.49 -8.57 -0.25
CA LEU A 7 3.64 -7.41 -0.47
C LEU A 7 3.36 -7.23 -1.95
N VAL A 8 4.38 -7.22 -2.82
CA VAL A 8 4.23 -7.06 -4.28
C VAL A 8 3.40 -8.19 -4.89
N SER A 9 3.72 -9.44 -4.56
CA SER A 9 3.12 -10.65 -5.13
C SER A 9 1.72 -10.98 -4.58
N ASN A 10 1.23 -10.23 -3.58
CA ASN A 10 -0.03 -10.49 -2.88
C ASN A 10 -0.05 -11.88 -2.22
N THR A 11 1.10 -12.30 -1.70
CA THR A 11 1.25 -13.54 -0.94
C THR A 11 1.49 -13.18 0.52
N GLU A 12 1.26 -14.15 1.39
CA GLU A 12 1.64 -14.04 2.78
C GLU A 12 3.17 -14.04 2.92
N CYS A 13 3.69 -13.45 4.00
CA CYS A 13 5.08 -13.70 4.39
C CYS A 13 5.22 -15.14 4.90
N PRO A 14 6.40 -15.77 4.75
CA PRO A 14 6.62 -17.08 5.34
C PRO A 14 6.49 -17.01 6.87
N PRO A 15 6.01 -18.07 7.54
CA PRO A 15 5.74 -18.08 8.98
C PRO A 15 6.99 -17.75 9.82
N GLU A 16 8.18 -18.11 9.33
CA GLU A 16 9.47 -17.79 9.94
C GLU A 16 9.72 -16.27 10.06
N SER A 17 8.99 -15.43 9.30
CA SER A 17 9.13 -13.97 9.38
C SER A 17 8.81 -13.43 10.77
N GLU A 18 7.84 -14.01 11.48
CA GLU A 18 7.51 -13.57 12.84
C GLU A 18 8.64 -13.91 13.83
N GLU A 19 9.23 -15.10 13.69
CA GLU A 19 10.40 -15.51 14.48
C GLU A 19 11.59 -14.59 14.23
N TRP A 20 11.92 -14.34 12.95
CA TRP A 20 13.06 -13.47 12.58
C TRP A 20 12.89 -12.04 13.08
N LEU A 21 11.69 -11.46 12.93
CA LEU A 21 11.40 -10.11 13.43
C LEU A 21 11.42 -10.07 14.97
N GLY A 22 11.02 -11.16 15.64
CA GLY A 22 11.17 -11.31 17.09
C GLY A 22 12.63 -11.33 17.54
N ILE A 23 13.50 -12.07 16.84
CA ILE A 23 14.93 -12.10 17.12
C ILE A 23 15.56 -10.71 16.92
N ILE A 24 15.20 -10.01 15.83
CA ILE A 24 15.70 -8.65 15.55
C ILE A 24 15.24 -7.68 16.64
N ARG A 25 13.98 -7.76 17.08
CA ARG A 25 13.44 -6.94 18.17
C ARG A 25 14.26 -7.08 19.46
N ASN A 26 14.71 -8.30 19.76
CA ASN A 26 15.50 -8.59 20.96
C ASN A 26 16.97 -8.18 20.85
N ASN A 27 17.47 -7.88 19.64
CA ASN A 27 18.87 -7.54 19.38
C ASN A 27 18.99 -6.24 18.56
N LEU A 28 18.05 -5.32 18.75
CA LEU A 28 17.88 -4.16 17.89
C LEU A 28 19.03 -3.16 18.06
N PHE A 29 19.71 -2.82 16.96
CA PHE A 29 20.69 -1.74 16.97
C PHE A 29 20.02 -0.37 16.98
N GLU A 30 20.72 0.62 17.52
CA GLU A 30 20.26 2.01 17.52
C GLU A 30 20.00 2.50 16.08
N GLY A 31 18.83 3.11 15.86
CA GLY A 31 18.41 3.59 14.54
C GLY A 31 17.66 2.56 13.67
N GLU A 32 17.66 1.27 14.01
CA GLU A 32 16.98 0.24 13.20
C GLU A 32 15.49 0.08 13.51
N GLY A 33 15.02 0.62 14.65
CA GLY A 33 13.67 0.37 15.14
C GLY A 33 12.58 0.76 14.15
N TYR A 34 12.70 1.90 13.46
CA TYR A 34 11.69 2.28 12.47
C TYR A 34 11.56 1.24 11.36
N SER A 35 12.67 0.74 10.84
CA SER A 35 12.69 -0.32 9.81
C SER A 35 12.06 -1.62 10.32
N LEU A 36 12.28 -1.97 11.59
CA LEU A 36 11.64 -3.12 12.22
C LEU A 36 10.11 -2.95 12.26
N TYR A 37 9.60 -1.80 12.73
CA TYR A 37 8.16 -1.54 12.79
C TYR A 37 7.53 -1.53 11.39
N VAL A 38 8.21 -0.95 10.39
CA VAL A 38 7.76 -1.02 8.99
C VAL A 38 7.69 -2.48 8.51
N ALA A 39 8.69 -3.30 8.82
CA ALA A 39 8.69 -4.72 8.42
C ALA A 39 7.57 -5.53 9.12
N VAL A 40 7.31 -5.27 10.40
CA VAL A 40 6.18 -5.86 11.14
C VAL A 40 4.85 -5.45 10.51
N PHE A 41 4.67 -4.16 10.22
CA PHE A 41 3.47 -3.64 9.57
C PHE A 41 3.25 -4.28 8.19
N ILE A 42 4.30 -4.37 7.36
CA ILE A 42 4.20 -5.04 6.06
C ILE A 42 3.81 -6.51 6.24
N THR A 43 4.35 -7.21 7.24
CA THR A 43 3.99 -8.62 7.51
C THR A 43 2.49 -8.75 7.79
N LYS A 44 1.91 -7.89 8.64
CA LYS A 44 0.46 -7.89 8.89
C LYS A 44 -0.35 -7.51 7.66
N CYS A 45 0.09 -6.52 6.89
CA CYS A 45 -0.52 -6.17 5.61
C CYS A 45 -0.52 -7.36 4.62
N THR A 46 0.57 -8.13 4.58
CA THR A 46 0.68 -9.30 3.70
C THR A 46 -0.22 -10.46 4.09
N HIS A 47 -0.44 -10.65 5.39
CA HIS A 47 -1.41 -11.61 5.90
C HIS A 47 -2.83 -11.19 5.51
N VAL A 48 -3.22 -9.95 5.85
CA VAL A 48 -4.55 -9.41 5.56
C VAL A 48 -4.86 -9.45 4.06
N GLN A 49 -3.96 -9.00 3.19
CA GLN A 49 -4.19 -9.05 1.73
C GLN A 49 -4.39 -10.49 1.22
N ALA A 50 -3.62 -11.46 1.73
CA ALA A 50 -3.65 -12.84 1.24
C ALA A 50 -4.95 -13.52 1.65
N THR A 51 -5.37 -13.30 2.90
CA THR A 51 -6.66 -13.74 3.44
C THR A 51 -7.82 -13.16 2.64
N ILE A 52 -7.84 -11.84 2.42
CA ILE A 52 -8.87 -11.17 1.62
C ILE A 52 -8.93 -11.76 0.21
N LEU A 53 -7.79 -11.93 -0.46
CA LEU A 53 -7.77 -12.52 -1.79
C LEU A 53 -8.31 -13.95 -1.82
N SER A 54 -8.00 -14.76 -0.82
CA SER A 54 -8.53 -16.11 -0.70
C SER A 54 -10.06 -16.10 -0.58
N LEU A 55 -10.59 -15.23 0.29
CA LEU A 55 -12.04 -15.05 0.51
C LEU A 55 -12.75 -14.58 -0.76
N LEU A 56 -12.22 -13.55 -1.42
CA LEU A 56 -12.81 -13.00 -2.65
C LEU A 56 -12.80 -14.01 -3.81
N ARG A 57 -11.74 -14.81 -3.95
CA ARG A 57 -11.67 -15.87 -4.98
C ARG A 57 -12.68 -16.98 -4.74
N ARG A 58 -12.91 -17.35 -3.48
CA ARG A 58 -13.90 -18.35 -3.08
C ARG A 58 -15.32 -17.80 -3.04
N ARG A 59 -15.48 -16.48 -3.11
CA ARG A 59 -16.75 -15.76 -2.89
C ARG A 59 -17.42 -16.13 -1.57
N ASP A 60 -16.62 -16.32 -0.54
CA ASP A 60 -17.08 -16.79 0.77
C ASP A 60 -17.52 -15.60 1.63
N PHE A 61 -18.79 -15.20 1.50
CA PHE A 61 -19.37 -14.08 2.24
C PHE A 61 -19.42 -14.33 3.76
N VAL A 62 -19.67 -15.56 4.17
CA VAL A 62 -19.81 -15.91 5.60
C VAL A 62 -18.45 -15.82 6.29
N ALA A 63 -17.41 -16.42 5.70
CA ALA A 63 -16.07 -16.30 6.24
C ALA A 63 -15.51 -14.89 6.12
N ALA A 64 -15.87 -14.14 5.07
CA ALA A 64 -15.50 -12.74 4.90
C ALA A 64 -16.07 -11.85 6.01
N GLU A 65 -17.35 -12.00 6.32
CA GLU A 65 -18.00 -11.31 7.43
C GLU A 65 -17.35 -11.68 8.76
N GLY A 66 -17.20 -12.97 9.03
CA GLY A 66 -16.68 -13.46 10.32
C GLY A 66 -15.25 -13.03 10.63
N GLN A 67 -14.47 -12.65 9.62
CA GLN A 67 -13.08 -12.20 9.76
C GLN A 67 -12.90 -10.70 9.55
N TYR A 68 -13.96 -9.97 9.14
CA TYR A 68 -13.85 -8.59 8.69
C TYR A 68 -13.27 -7.66 9.76
N GLU A 69 -13.91 -7.62 10.93
CA GLU A 69 -13.50 -6.74 12.03
C GLU A 69 -12.09 -7.06 12.51
N SER A 70 -11.75 -8.35 12.63
CA SER A 70 -10.39 -8.77 13.02
C SER A 70 -9.33 -8.32 12.01
N MET A 71 -9.60 -8.39 10.71
CA MET A 71 -8.65 -7.91 9.69
C MET A 71 -8.49 -6.39 9.72
N VAL A 72 -9.56 -5.65 9.99
CA VAL A 72 -9.49 -4.19 10.18
C VAL A 72 -8.65 -3.88 11.41
N GLU A 73 -8.95 -4.50 12.55
CA GLU A 73 -8.25 -4.31 13.83
C GLU A 73 -6.76 -4.65 13.73
N GLN A 74 -6.41 -5.77 13.09
CA GLN A 74 -5.01 -6.17 12.91
C GLN A 74 -4.21 -5.12 12.14
N LEU A 75 -4.79 -4.52 11.09
CA LEU A 75 -4.08 -3.52 10.29
C LEU A 75 -4.02 -2.17 11.03
N THR A 76 -5.09 -1.75 11.69
CA THR A 76 -5.11 -0.49 12.46
C THR A 76 -4.20 -0.55 13.67
N ALA A 77 -4.19 -1.65 14.41
CA ALA A 77 -3.31 -1.81 15.57
C ALA A 77 -1.82 -1.80 15.17
N ALA A 78 -1.48 -2.44 14.04
CA ALA A 78 -0.12 -2.43 13.53
C ALA A 78 0.31 -1.04 13.00
N ASP A 79 -0.62 -0.27 12.41
CA ASP A 79 -0.37 1.12 12.03
C ASP A 79 -0.14 1.99 13.28
N ASP A 80 -1.05 1.92 14.26
CA ASP A 80 -0.96 2.67 15.52
C ASP A 80 0.35 2.36 16.27
N GLU A 81 0.79 1.10 16.31
CA GLU A 81 2.06 0.71 16.93
C GLU A 81 3.26 1.41 16.27
N LEU A 82 3.27 1.48 14.92
CA LEU A 82 4.31 2.17 14.15
C LEU A 82 4.25 3.68 14.35
N GLN A 83 3.06 4.30 14.29
CA GLN A 83 2.91 5.74 14.52
C GLN A 83 3.34 6.12 15.93
N ASN A 84 2.97 5.33 16.95
CA ASN A 84 3.38 5.55 18.33
C ASN A 84 4.90 5.48 18.48
N TYR A 85 5.55 4.51 17.83
CA TYR A 85 7.01 4.46 17.80
C TYR A 85 7.62 5.71 17.14
N ALA A 86 7.10 6.12 15.98
CA ALA A 86 7.58 7.30 15.26
C ALA A 86 7.43 8.59 16.06
N ASN A 87 6.35 8.73 16.85
CA ASN A 87 6.07 9.92 17.65
C ASN A 87 6.85 10.00 18.97
N THR A 88 7.26 8.86 19.54
CA THR A 88 7.91 8.81 20.87
C THR A 88 9.44 8.86 20.83
N LYS A 89 10.05 8.47 19.72
CA LYS A 89 11.52 8.50 19.54
C LYS A 89 11.93 9.81 18.84
N SER A 90 12.40 10.77 19.65
CA SER A 90 12.91 12.08 19.20
C SER A 90 14.14 12.02 18.26
N ASP A 91 14.80 10.86 18.16
CA ASP A 91 15.90 10.60 17.20
C ASP A 91 15.37 10.10 15.84
N TYR A 92 14.19 10.56 15.44
CA TYR A 92 13.72 10.42 14.07
C TYR A 92 14.63 11.28 13.17
N ASN A 93 15.73 10.69 12.72
CA ASN A 93 16.56 11.32 11.71
C ASN A 93 15.73 11.34 10.42
N GLU A 94 15.13 12.50 10.08
CA GLU A 94 14.24 12.71 8.92
C GLU A 94 14.80 12.18 7.59
N LYS A 95 16.13 12.00 7.50
CA LYS A 95 16.84 11.47 6.34
C LYS A 95 16.95 9.93 6.32
N PHE A 96 16.70 9.23 7.43
CA PHE A 96 17.11 7.84 7.69
C PHE A 96 16.13 6.76 7.24
N ASP A 97 15.23 7.07 6.33
CA ASP A 97 15.29 6.50 4.97
C ASP A 97 13.92 6.77 4.34
N ILE A 98 13.88 7.76 3.44
CA ILE A 98 12.71 8.05 2.61
C ILE A 98 12.16 6.77 1.97
N TYR A 99 13.04 5.80 1.70
CA TYR A 99 12.65 4.47 1.26
C TYR A 99 11.74 3.75 2.27
N MET A 100 12.09 3.67 3.55
CA MET A 100 11.28 2.98 4.56
C MET A 100 9.92 3.65 4.74
N ARG A 101 9.90 4.99 4.72
CA ARG A 101 8.63 5.76 4.71
C ARG A 101 7.78 5.45 3.48
N ASN A 102 8.40 5.39 2.30
CA ASN A 102 7.69 5.08 1.06
C ASN A 102 7.23 3.62 0.99
N LEU A 103 7.98 2.69 1.58
CA LEU A 103 7.56 1.29 1.75
C LEU A 103 6.35 1.18 2.68
N TYR A 104 6.40 1.86 3.82
CA TYR A 104 5.27 1.97 4.74
C TYR A 104 4.03 2.55 4.03
N CYS A 105 4.16 3.69 3.33
CA CYS A 105 3.06 4.28 2.58
C CYS A 105 2.53 3.35 1.49
N SER A 106 3.41 2.57 0.84
CA SER A 106 3.01 1.58 -0.16
C SER A 106 2.20 0.43 0.48
N ALA A 107 2.57 0.01 1.69
CA ALA A 107 1.83 -0.98 2.45
C ALA A 107 0.48 -0.44 2.94
N ILE A 108 0.38 0.84 3.31
CA ILE A 108 -0.89 1.53 3.60
C ILE A 108 -1.79 1.53 2.36
N ILE A 109 -1.29 2.01 1.22
CA ILE A 109 -2.04 2.03 -0.05
C ILE A 109 -2.58 0.63 -0.36
N LYS A 110 -1.73 -0.39 -0.23
CA LYS A 110 -2.10 -1.76 -0.57
C LYS A 110 -3.09 -2.37 0.44
N GLY A 111 -2.75 -2.38 1.72
CA GLY A 111 -3.56 -2.99 2.78
C GLY A 111 -4.97 -2.40 2.85
N TYR A 112 -5.08 -1.07 2.90
CA TYR A 112 -6.39 -0.41 2.95
C TYR A 112 -7.15 -0.52 1.63
N SER A 113 -6.48 -0.65 0.47
CA SER A 113 -7.18 -0.98 -0.77
C SER A 113 -7.81 -2.38 -0.75
N TYR A 114 -7.17 -3.35 -0.11
CA TYR A 114 -7.74 -4.69 0.06
C TYR A 114 -8.90 -4.71 1.05
N LEU A 115 -8.79 -3.99 2.18
CA LEU A 115 -9.92 -3.82 3.10
C LEU A 115 -11.11 -3.12 2.42
N LEU A 116 -10.85 -2.15 1.55
CA LEU A 116 -11.89 -1.53 0.72
C LEU A 116 -12.57 -2.53 -0.22
N LEU A 117 -11.81 -3.40 -0.88
CA LEU A 117 -12.37 -4.47 -1.72
C LEU A 117 -13.26 -5.42 -0.92
N LEU A 118 -12.83 -5.79 0.29
CA LEU A 118 -13.61 -6.64 1.18
C LEU A 118 -14.88 -5.93 1.67
N ALA A 119 -14.78 -4.66 2.06
CA ALA A 119 -15.93 -3.87 2.49
C ALA A 119 -16.95 -3.72 1.36
N ASN A 120 -16.50 -3.45 0.12
CA ASN A 120 -17.36 -3.46 -1.06
C ASN A 120 -18.05 -4.81 -1.21
N PHE A 121 -17.29 -5.91 -1.13
CA PHE A 121 -17.83 -7.26 -1.25
C PHE A 121 -18.95 -7.50 -0.23
N LEU A 122 -18.74 -7.17 1.04
CA LEU A 122 -19.74 -7.35 2.09
C LEU A 122 -21.01 -6.51 1.91
N THR A 123 -20.98 -5.40 1.17
CA THR A 123 -22.22 -4.67 0.85
C THR A 123 -23.22 -5.49 0.03
N HIS A 124 -22.77 -6.55 -0.66
CA HIS A 124 -23.63 -7.47 -1.42
C HIS A 124 -24.15 -8.64 -0.60
N HIS A 125 -23.72 -8.79 0.66
CA HIS A 125 -24.20 -9.85 1.53
C HIS A 125 -25.51 -9.42 2.21
N ALA A 126 -26.64 -9.80 1.62
CA ALA A 126 -27.97 -9.41 2.12
C ALA A 126 -28.24 -9.86 3.57
N SER A 127 -27.60 -10.94 4.02
CA SER A 127 -27.69 -11.46 5.39
C SER A 127 -26.58 -10.94 6.31
N SER A 128 -25.86 -9.89 5.89
CA SER A 128 -24.75 -9.33 6.65
C SER A 128 -25.20 -8.80 8.02
N ARG A 129 -24.50 -9.22 9.06
CA ARG A 129 -24.56 -8.67 10.41
C ARG A 129 -23.82 -7.34 10.51
N VAL A 130 -22.83 -7.10 9.65
CA VAL A 130 -22.13 -5.82 9.58
C VAL A 130 -23.08 -4.79 8.95
N PRO A 131 -23.44 -3.71 9.67
CA PRO A 131 -24.36 -2.71 9.15
C PRO A 131 -23.78 -1.94 7.95
N LEU A 132 -24.63 -1.67 6.94
CA LEU A 132 -24.19 -0.92 5.74
C LEU A 132 -23.61 0.46 6.05
N HIS A 133 -24.10 1.15 7.09
CA HIS A 133 -23.58 2.47 7.47
C HIS A 133 -22.15 2.38 8.04
N GLN A 134 -21.83 1.30 8.76
CA GLN A 134 -20.48 1.03 9.26
C GLN A 134 -19.54 0.79 8.08
N LEU A 135 -19.91 -0.11 7.16
CA LEU A 135 -19.14 -0.36 5.94
C LEU A 135 -18.91 0.93 5.13
N ARG A 136 -19.91 1.81 5.01
CA ARG A 136 -19.74 3.11 4.33
C ARG A 136 -18.74 4.02 5.04
N SER A 137 -18.81 4.11 6.36
CA SER A 137 -17.90 4.94 7.17
C SER A 137 -16.45 4.44 7.04
N GLU A 138 -16.24 3.12 7.19
CA GLU A 138 -14.94 2.48 7.08
C GLU A 138 -14.35 2.63 5.66
N ARG A 139 -15.18 2.45 4.61
CA ARG A 139 -14.76 2.70 3.23
C ARG A 139 -14.24 4.12 3.03
N ALA A 140 -14.94 5.13 3.54
CA ALA A 140 -14.50 6.52 3.44
C ALA A 140 -13.15 6.73 4.13
N GLN A 141 -12.97 6.11 5.30
CA GLN A 141 -11.70 6.16 6.03
C GLN A 141 -10.58 5.46 5.27
N PHE A 142 -10.80 4.27 4.72
CA PHE A 142 -9.80 3.54 3.93
C PHE A 142 -9.36 4.34 2.69
N VAL A 143 -10.32 4.95 1.98
CA VAL A 143 -10.02 5.83 0.84
C VAL A 143 -9.15 7.01 1.28
N LYS A 144 -9.47 7.64 2.43
CA LYS A 144 -8.68 8.73 2.99
C LYS A 144 -7.25 8.28 3.30
N MET A 145 -7.06 7.13 3.97
CA MET A 145 -5.74 6.58 4.29
C MET A 145 -4.89 6.34 3.04
N VAL A 146 -5.48 5.71 2.02
CA VAL A 146 -4.81 5.47 0.73
C VAL A 146 -4.36 6.78 0.08
N ARG A 147 -5.23 7.80 0.04
CA ARG A 147 -4.91 9.10 -0.58
C ARG A 147 -3.84 9.87 0.17
N VAL A 148 -3.85 9.84 1.50
CA VAL A 148 -2.82 10.49 2.34
C VAL A 148 -1.47 9.82 2.12
N ALA A 149 -1.41 8.49 2.14
CA ALA A 149 -0.18 7.75 1.88
C ALA A 149 0.35 7.96 0.45
N ALA A 150 -0.55 8.03 -0.54
CA ALA A 150 -0.19 8.37 -1.91
C ALA A 150 0.45 9.75 -2.00
N GLN A 151 -0.12 10.75 -1.32
CA GLN A 151 0.45 12.10 -1.30
C GLN A 151 1.85 12.10 -0.65
N SER A 152 2.03 11.38 0.46
CA SER A 152 3.34 11.30 1.15
C SER A 152 4.46 10.73 0.26
N ILE A 153 4.13 9.77 -0.62
CA ILE A 153 5.06 9.24 -1.63
C ILE A 153 5.40 10.32 -2.66
N LEU A 154 4.40 11.03 -3.18
CA LEU A 154 4.59 12.08 -4.19
C LEU A 154 5.43 13.24 -3.64
N ASP A 155 5.18 13.64 -2.41
CA ASP A 155 5.91 14.71 -1.72
C ASP A 155 7.39 14.33 -1.49
N SER A 156 7.75 13.04 -1.55
CA SER A 156 9.13 12.57 -1.46
C SER A 156 9.91 12.68 -2.78
N ILE A 157 9.23 12.84 -3.93
CA ILE A 157 9.85 12.85 -5.26
C ILE A 157 10.95 13.91 -5.40
N PRO A 158 10.77 15.18 -4.96
CA PRO A 158 11.81 16.19 -5.11
C PRO A 158 13.11 15.83 -4.39
N VAL A 159 13.02 15.15 -3.24
CA VAL A 159 14.20 14.72 -2.48
C VAL A 159 14.82 13.48 -3.10
N ALA A 160 14.02 12.49 -3.50
CA ALA A 160 14.49 11.23 -4.06
C ALA A 160 15.06 11.36 -5.48
N LEU A 161 14.47 12.21 -6.33
CA LEU A 161 14.83 12.35 -7.76
C LEU A 161 15.43 13.72 -8.12
N GLY A 162 15.39 14.70 -7.21
CA GLY A 162 15.91 16.06 -7.45
C GLY A 162 17.37 16.11 -7.90
N PRO A 163 18.30 15.36 -7.27
CA PRO A 163 19.70 15.34 -7.69
C PRO A 163 19.90 14.98 -9.17
N LEU A 164 19.10 14.05 -9.72
CA LEU A 164 19.17 13.64 -11.15
C LEU A 164 18.71 14.74 -12.09
N LYS A 165 17.64 15.45 -11.73
CA LYS A 165 17.06 16.50 -12.58
C LYS A 165 18.03 17.65 -12.82
N THR A 166 18.93 17.90 -11.87
CA THR A 166 19.93 18.97 -11.98
C THR A 166 21.20 18.55 -12.74
N GLY A 167 21.35 17.26 -13.08
CA GLY A 167 22.56 16.72 -13.74
C GLY A 167 23.84 16.81 -12.90
N LYS A 168 23.74 17.22 -11.63
CA LYS A 168 24.88 17.52 -10.75
C LYS A 168 25.49 16.27 -10.11
N ASP A 169 24.76 15.16 -10.04
CA ASP A 169 25.21 13.93 -9.39
C ASP A 169 24.93 12.71 -10.27
N LYS A 170 25.99 12.01 -10.69
CA LYS A 170 25.95 10.76 -11.46
C LYS A 170 26.30 9.54 -10.60
N SER A 171 26.26 9.67 -9.27
CA SER A 171 26.64 8.57 -8.39
C SER A 171 25.66 7.38 -8.52
N PRO A 172 26.14 6.14 -8.36
CA PRO A 172 25.28 4.95 -8.35
C PRO A 172 24.14 5.02 -7.34
N ARG A 173 24.33 5.78 -6.25
CA ARG A 173 23.32 6.02 -5.21
C ARG A 173 22.02 6.56 -5.80
N VAL A 174 22.10 7.49 -6.73
CA VAL A 174 20.91 8.16 -7.28
C VAL A 174 20.12 7.24 -8.21
N LEU A 175 20.80 6.31 -8.88
CA LEU A 175 20.16 5.21 -9.62
C LEU A 175 19.43 4.26 -8.65
N PHE A 176 20.07 3.89 -7.54
CA PHE A 176 19.42 3.04 -6.51
C PHE A 176 18.20 3.73 -5.89
N ASP A 177 18.29 5.02 -5.58
CA ASP A 177 17.17 5.80 -5.05
C ASP A 177 16.01 5.85 -6.05
N SER A 178 16.30 5.93 -7.35
CA SER A 178 15.28 5.84 -8.41
C SER A 178 14.62 4.47 -8.49
N ILE A 179 15.39 3.39 -8.40
CA ILE A 179 14.86 2.01 -8.39
C ILE A 179 13.93 1.81 -7.19
N LYS A 180 14.32 2.30 -6.01
CA LYS A 180 13.53 2.25 -4.78
C LYS A 180 12.18 2.97 -4.90
N MET A 181 12.06 3.97 -5.77
CA MET A 181 10.81 4.70 -6.02
C MET A 181 9.86 4.01 -7.00
N VAL A 182 10.32 3.03 -7.78
CA VAL A 182 9.48 2.39 -8.81
C VAL A 182 8.24 1.75 -8.21
N TRP A 183 8.39 0.93 -7.17
CA TRP A 183 7.25 0.25 -6.55
C TRP A 183 6.27 1.22 -5.86
N PRO A 184 6.72 2.16 -5.00
CA PRO A 184 5.83 3.17 -4.42
C PRO A 184 5.02 3.96 -5.44
N LEU A 185 5.67 4.43 -6.51
CA LEU A 185 4.96 5.17 -7.57
C LEU A 185 3.99 4.28 -8.35
N THR A 186 4.34 3.01 -8.56
CA THR A 186 3.45 2.02 -9.19
C THR A 186 2.20 1.79 -8.34
N ALA A 187 2.34 1.71 -7.02
CA ALA A 187 1.21 1.57 -6.10
C ALA A 187 0.27 2.78 -6.19
N VAL A 188 0.81 4.00 -6.24
CA VAL A 188 0.02 5.23 -6.45
C VAL A 188 -0.71 5.22 -7.79
N TYR A 189 -0.01 4.82 -8.86
CA TYR A 189 -0.54 4.82 -10.23
C TYR A 189 -1.68 3.80 -10.43
N LEU A 190 -1.53 2.58 -9.90
CA LEU A 190 -2.44 1.47 -10.20
C LEU A 190 -3.64 1.35 -9.25
N VAL A 191 -3.52 1.79 -8.00
CA VAL A 191 -4.55 1.53 -6.98
C VAL A 191 -5.76 2.44 -7.17
N GLY A 192 -6.96 1.85 -7.25
CA GLY A 192 -8.20 2.54 -7.62
C GLY A 192 -8.49 3.83 -6.83
N PRO A 193 -8.46 3.80 -5.49
CA PRO A 193 -8.78 4.94 -4.62
C PRO A 193 -7.86 6.17 -4.71
N THR A 194 -6.69 6.09 -5.35
CA THR A 194 -5.83 7.27 -5.55
C THR A 194 -6.48 8.25 -6.52
N LEU A 195 -6.21 9.54 -6.32
CA LEU A 195 -6.81 10.61 -7.12
C LEU A 195 -6.21 10.66 -8.54
N PRO A 196 -6.97 11.12 -9.56
CA PRO A 196 -6.45 11.29 -10.91
C PRO A 196 -5.15 12.12 -10.97
N GLU A 197 -5.07 13.19 -10.18
CA GLU A 197 -3.88 14.06 -10.10
C GLU A 197 -2.68 13.30 -9.52
N GLN A 198 -2.92 12.47 -8.50
CA GLN A 198 -1.88 11.63 -7.89
C GLN A 198 -1.36 10.59 -8.87
N LYS A 199 -2.26 9.96 -9.64
CA LYS A 199 -1.89 9.00 -10.69
C LYS A 199 -1.05 9.67 -11.78
N ASN A 200 -1.47 10.84 -12.25
CA ASN A 200 -0.73 11.59 -13.26
C ASN A 200 0.68 11.99 -12.78
N GLN A 201 0.81 12.47 -11.54
CA GLN A 201 2.12 12.80 -10.97
C GLN A 201 3.02 11.56 -10.85
N ALA A 202 2.46 10.43 -10.41
CA ALA A 202 3.19 9.16 -10.34
C ALA A 202 3.64 8.69 -11.73
N GLU A 203 2.79 8.80 -12.74
CA GLU A 203 3.09 8.44 -14.13
C GLU A 203 4.23 9.29 -14.71
N ILE A 204 4.22 10.60 -14.47
CA ILE A 204 5.30 11.51 -14.89
C ILE A 204 6.62 11.07 -14.25
N ALA A 205 6.62 10.76 -12.95
CA ALA A 205 7.81 10.33 -12.23
C ALA A 205 8.32 8.95 -12.71
N LEU A 206 7.43 7.98 -12.92
CA LEU A 206 7.76 6.67 -13.47
C LEU A 206 8.34 6.79 -14.89
N THR A 207 7.76 7.64 -15.73
CA THR A 207 8.25 7.92 -17.08
C THR A 207 9.65 8.54 -17.05
N PHE A 208 9.90 9.48 -16.13
CA PHE A 208 11.23 10.05 -15.93
C PHE A 208 12.26 8.99 -15.52
N ILE A 209 11.93 8.15 -14.53
CA ILE A 209 12.79 7.04 -14.08
C ILE A 209 13.07 6.07 -15.25
N GLY A 210 12.05 5.75 -16.04
CA GLY A 210 12.19 4.82 -17.15
C GLY A 210 12.99 5.34 -18.32
N LYS A 211 12.68 6.55 -18.80
CA LYS A 211 13.26 7.13 -20.02
C LYS A 211 14.57 7.89 -19.77
N VAL A 212 14.67 8.61 -18.66
CA VAL A 212 15.83 9.48 -18.38
C VAL A 212 16.87 8.76 -17.53
N VAL A 213 16.44 8.05 -16.49
CA VAL A 213 17.37 7.30 -15.61
C VAL A 213 17.74 5.94 -16.20
N GLY A 214 16.91 5.39 -17.09
CA GLY A 214 17.16 4.14 -17.81
C GLY A 214 16.64 2.88 -17.09
N VAL A 215 15.82 3.03 -16.04
CA VAL A 215 15.23 1.90 -15.31
C VAL A 215 13.96 1.44 -16.03
N ARG A 216 14.12 0.60 -17.06
CA ARG A 216 13.02 0.15 -17.95
C ARG A 216 11.83 -0.47 -17.22
N GLN A 217 12.05 -1.08 -16.05
CA GLN A 217 10.97 -1.62 -15.20
C GLN A 217 9.91 -0.58 -14.85
N ALA A 218 10.28 0.70 -14.73
CA ALA A 218 9.34 1.79 -14.44
C ALA A 218 8.37 2.10 -15.60
N LEU A 219 8.66 1.64 -16.82
CA LEU A 219 7.78 1.78 -17.98
C LEU A 219 6.84 0.59 -18.14
N ASN A 220 7.10 -0.51 -17.42
CA ASN A 220 6.35 -1.76 -17.52
C ASN A 220 5.36 -1.92 -16.34
N THR A 221 4.72 -0.82 -15.93
CA THR A 221 3.72 -0.78 -14.86
C THR A 221 2.36 -1.25 -15.37
N TYR A 222 2.29 -2.51 -15.81
CA TYR A 222 1.05 -3.04 -16.36
C TYR A 222 0.05 -3.36 -15.24
N PRO A 223 -1.21 -2.93 -15.34
CA PRO A 223 -2.27 -3.42 -14.47
C PRO A 223 -2.45 -4.91 -14.76
N GLY A 224 -1.86 -5.76 -13.92
CA GLY A 224 -2.23 -7.17 -13.89
C GLY A 224 -3.72 -7.24 -13.58
N LYS A 225 -4.53 -7.67 -14.56
CA LYS A 225 -5.96 -7.91 -14.33
C LYS A 225 -6.08 -9.09 -13.38
N MET A 226 -6.08 -8.80 -12.08
CA MET A 226 -6.44 -9.81 -11.10
C MET A 226 -7.95 -10.06 -11.24
N PRO A 227 -8.37 -11.31 -11.54
CA PRO A 227 -9.79 -11.63 -11.61
C PRO A 227 -10.35 -11.53 -10.20
N LEU A 228 -11.09 -10.46 -9.94
CA LEU A 228 -11.80 -10.21 -8.69
C LEU A 228 -13.29 -10.23 -8.98
N PRO A 229 -14.13 -10.70 -8.04
CA PRO A 229 -15.59 -10.61 -8.16
C PRO A 229 -16.05 -9.16 -8.38
N LEU A 230 -17.15 -8.96 -9.09
CA LEU A 230 -17.69 -7.63 -9.38
C LEU A 230 -18.11 -6.92 -8.09
N GLU A 231 -18.63 -7.70 -7.16
CA GLU A 231 -19.08 -7.33 -5.82
C GLU A 231 -17.96 -6.65 -5.02
N ALA A 232 -16.71 -7.05 -5.20
CA ALA A 232 -15.56 -6.42 -4.55
C ALA A 232 -15.12 -5.11 -5.24
N ARG A 233 -15.41 -4.96 -6.54
CA ARG A 233 -15.01 -3.80 -7.33
C ARG A 233 -15.96 -2.62 -7.15
N VAL A 234 -17.26 -2.92 -7.06
CA VAL A 234 -18.33 -1.93 -6.97
C VAL A 234 -19.23 -2.29 -5.81
N PRO A 235 -19.37 -1.44 -4.77
CA PRO A 235 -20.32 -1.68 -3.69
C PRO A 235 -21.78 -1.61 -4.21
N LEU A 236 -22.70 -2.28 -3.53
CA LEU A 236 -24.11 -2.36 -3.91
C LEU A 236 -24.81 -0.97 -3.91
N ASP A 237 -24.31 -0.03 -3.10
CA ASP A 237 -24.94 1.29 -2.88
C ASP A 237 -24.43 2.43 -3.77
N LEU A 238 -23.50 2.19 -4.70
CA LEU A 238 -23.06 3.23 -5.66
C LEU A 238 -23.93 3.22 -6.92
N MET A 239 -25.17 3.68 -6.79
CA MET A 239 -25.94 4.23 -7.92
C MET A 239 -25.33 5.60 -8.34
N PRO A 240 -25.45 6.01 -9.61
CA PRO A 240 -24.39 6.67 -10.38
C PRO A 240 -24.20 8.14 -10.02
N GLY A 241 -23.12 8.44 -9.28
CA GLY A 241 -22.65 9.81 -9.03
C GLY A 241 -21.16 9.91 -8.65
N GLU A 242 -20.54 8.81 -8.20
CA GLU A 242 -19.13 8.78 -7.78
C GLU A 242 -18.24 7.89 -8.65
N ALA A 243 -18.77 7.35 -9.76
CA ALA A 243 -17.97 6.66 -10.76
C ALA A 243 -17.22 7.69 -11.60
N SER A 244 -16.08 8.19 -11.10
CA SER A 244 -15.07 8.81 -11.97
C SER A 244 -14.63 7.75 -12.99
N SER A 245 -15.04 7.96 -14.25
CA SER A 245 -14.76 7.13 -15.42
C SER A 245 -13.30 6.62 -15.46
N PRO A 246 -13.06 5.34 -15.79
CA PRO A 246 -11.77 4.96 -16.34
C PRO A 246 -11.72 5.50 -17.77
N ALA A 247 -10.84 6.48 -18.01
CA ALA A 247 -10.47 6.87 -19.36
C ALA A 247 -9.95 5.63 -20.08
N SER A 248 -10.76 5.15 -21.03
CA SER A 248 -10.36 4.15 -22.00
C SER A 248 -9.55 4.88 -23.06
N SER A 249 -8.23 4.76 -23.02
CA SER A 249 -7.38 5.19 -24.13
C SER A 249 -7.02 3.96 -24.96
N LYS A 250 -7.46 4.02 -26.22
CA LYS A 250 -7.00 3.18 -27.33
C LYS A 250 -5.53 3.37 -27.59
#